data_AF-A0A7K7AVG3-F1
#
_entry.id   AF-A0A7K7AVG3-F1
#
_cell.length_a   1.000
_cell.length_b   1.000
_cell.length_c   1.000
_cell.angle_alpha   90.00
_cell.angle_beta   90.00
_cell.angle_gamma   90.00
#
_symmetry.space_group_name_H-M   'P 1'
#
loop_
_entity.id
_entity.type
_entity.pdbx_description
1 polymer ?
#
loop_
_entity_poly.entity_id
_entity_poly.type
_entity_poly.pdbx_seq_one_letter_code
_entity_poly.pdbx_strand_id
1 'polypeptide(L)'
;TNRKKEEELDIEKTVEPEEKEPSLMCPPPRSRNYVPPANLQSNLEILVKEIFGPSVPENWQQTSLKENRLKFLLLDQLASELGHTVPNSQLHLMCSAADVLNFYSTPVKDVSKFDELCAAELPPNLKIVWEQ
;
A
#
# COMPACT_ATOMS: atom_id res chain seq x y z
N THR A 1 67.53 43.60 -14.93
CA THR A 1 67.67 43.24 -16.37
C THR A 1 67.09 41.86 -16.57
N ASN A 2 66.13 41.76 -17.49
CA ASN A 2 65.18 40.67 -17.75
C ASN A 2 65.67 39.23 -17.46
N ARG A 3 64.98 38.53 -16.55
CA ARG A 3 65.07 37.08 -16.37
C ARG A 3 63.68 36.54 -15.99
N LYS A 4 63.17 35.61 -16.83
CA LYS A 4 61.97 34.77 -16.69
C LYS A 4 61.61 34.40 -15.24
N LYS A 5 60.31 34.43 -14.92
CA LYS A 5 59.60 33.64 -13.89
C LYS A 5 58.20 33.33 -14.44
N GLU A 6 57.92 32.07 -14.78
CA GLU A 6 57.29 31.05 -13.89
C GLU A 6 55.83 31.44 -13.66
N GLU A 7 54.90 30.99 -14.51
CA GLU A 7 54.09 29.77 -14.28
C GLU A 7 53.24 29.92 -13.01
N GLU A 8 52.13 30.66 -13.12
CA GLU A 8 51.00 30.54 -12.21
C GLU A 8 49.87 29.84 -12.96
N LEU A 9 49.70 28.58 -12.57
CA LEU A 9 48.58 27.73 -12.94
C LEU A 9 47.31 28.34 -12.34
N ASP A 10 46.51 29.00 -13.18
CA ASP A 10 45.11 29.31 -12.90
C ASP A 10 44.32 28.01 -12.74
N ILE A 11 44.32 27.46 -11.51
CA ILE A 11 43.35 26.46 -11.07
C ILE A 11 42.52 27.13 -9.97
N GLU A 12 41.82 28.21 -10.32
CA GLU A 12 40.74 28.74 -9.49
C GLU A 12 39.47 27.92 -9.75
N LYS A 13 39.38 26.83 -8.98
CA LYS A 13 38.17 26.36 -8.30
C LYS A 13 36.90 26.38 -9.15
N THR A 14 36.76 25.39 -10.04
CA THR A 14 35.45 24.90 -10.44
C THR A 14 34.77 24.35 -9.20
N VAL A 15 33.90 25.13 -8.58
CA VAL A 15 32.95 24.64 -7.59
C VAL A 15 31.97 23.80 -8.40
N GLU A 16 32.18 22.48 -8.39
CA GLU A 16 31.13 21.57 -8.81
C GLU A 16 29.92 21.81 -7.90
N PRO A 17 28.72 22.01 -8.46
CA PRO A 17 27.52 21.99 -7.63
C PRO A 17 27.47 20.59 -7.00
N GLU A 18 27.63 20.52 -5.68
CA GLU A 18 27.25 19.34 -4.92
C GLU A 18 25.78 19.08 -5.25
N GLU A 19 25.53 18.14 -6.17
CA GLU A 19 24.24 17.50 -6.32
C GLU A 19 23.98 16.81 -4.98
N LYS A 20 23.31 17.54 -4.07
CA LYS A 20 22.82 16.98 -2.81
C LYS A 20 21.99 15.77 -3.20
N GLU A 21 22.51 14.58 -2.94
CA GLU A 21 21.75 13.35 -3.09
C GLU A 21 20.38 13.59 -2.43
N PRO A 22 19.26 13.31 -3.14
CA PRO A 22 17.96 13.52 -2.56
C PRO A 22 17.88 12.68 -1.29
N SER A 23 17.79 13.35 -0.14
CA SER A 23 17.70 12.69 1.15
C SER A 23 16.45 11.82 1.13
N LEU A 24 16.62 10.50 0.99
CA LEU A 24 15.53 9.53 1.04
C LEU A 24 15.08 9.38 2.50
N MET A 25 14.26 10.33 2.94
CA MET A 25 13.66 10.29 4.27
C MET A 25 12.63 9.17 4.33
N CYS A 26 12.60 8.46 5.47
CA CYS A 26 11.59 7.45 5.76
C CYS A 26 10.18 8.08 5.65
N PRO A 27 9.27 7.52 4.83
CA PRO A 27 7.90 7.98 4.82
C PRO A 27 7.22 7.66 6.16
N PRO A 28 6.17 8.41 6.53
CA PRO A 28 5.39 8.08 7.72
C PRO A 28 4.75 6.69 7.58
N PRO A 29 4.60 5.93 8.70
CA PRO A 29 3.92 4.65 8.66
C PRO A 29 2.44 4.85 8.31
N ARG A 30 1.90 3.95 7.49
CA ARG A 30 0.48 3.91 7.14
C ARG A 30 -0.34 3.19 8.21
N SER A 31 -1.53 3.71 8.49
CA SER A 31 -2.55 3.00 9.27
C SER A 31 -2.94 1.69 8.58
N ARG A 32 -3.30 0.67 9.38
CA ARG A 32 -3.79 -0.61 8.88
C ARG A 32 -5.32 -0.70 8.89
N ASN A 33 -6.00 0.36 9.32
CA ASN A 33 -7.44 0.47 9.21
C ASN A 33 -7.88 0.31 7.77
N TYR A 34 -8.90 -0.49 7.56
CA TYR A 34 -9.50 -0.71 6.26
C TYR A 34 -11.02 -0.70 6.40
N VAL A 35 -11.68 0.12 5.58
CA VAL A 35 -13.13 0.21 5.48
C VAL A 35 -13.50 -0.10 4.03
N PRO A 36 -14.33 -1.11 3.76
CA PRO A 36 -14.71 -1.48 2.41
C PRO A 36 -15.49 -0.33 1.74
N PRO A 37 -15.12 0.08 0.51
CA PRO A 37 -15.86 1.10 -0.21
C PRO A 37 -17.20 0.54 -0.73
N ALA A 38 -18.23 1.38 -0.82
CA ALA A 38 -19.56 0.95 -1.26
C ALA A 38 -19.58 0.40 -2.70
N ASN A 39 -18.69 0.90 -3.56
CA ASN A 39 -18.53 0.50 -4.95
C ASN A 39 -17.51 -0.63 -5.16
N LEU A 40 -17.07 -1.32 -4.09
CA LEU A 40 -16.08 -2.39 -4.15
C LEU A 40 -16.41 -3.44 -5.22
N GLN A 41 -17.65 -3.93 -5.22
CA GLN A 41 -18.09 -4.98 -6.12
C GLN A 41 -18.02 -4.55 -7.59
N SER A 42 -18.47 -3.33 -7.90
CA SER A 42 -18.46 -2.78 -9.27
C SER A 42 -17.03 -2.55 -9.76
N ASN A 43 -16.17 -1.99 -8.92
CA ASN A 43 -14.76 -1.77 -9.27
C ASN A 43 -14.05 -3.10 -9.51
N LEU A 44 -14.25 -4.09 -8.63
CA LEU A 44 -13.66 -5.42 -8.79
C LEU A 44 -14.12 -6.11 -10.07
N GLU A 45 -15.40 -6.01 -10.43
CA GLU A 45 -15.93 -6.56 -11.68
C GLU A 45 -15.25 -5.95 -12.91
N ILE A 46 -15.07 -4.62 -12.93
CA ILE A 46 -14.38 -3.92 -14.03
C ILE A 46 -12.94 -4.41 -14.14
N LEU A 47 -12.21 -4.47 -13.03
CA LEU A 47 -10.81 -4.91 -13.01
C LEU A 47 -10.64 -6.37 -13.45
N VAL A 48 -11.54 -7.25 -13.00
CA VAL A 48 -11.51 -8.67 -13.42
C VAL A 48 -11.75 -8.78 -14.93
N LYS A 49 -12.71 -8.03 -15.48
CA LYS A 49 -12.95 -8.01 -16.93
C LYS A 49 -11.80 -7.42 -17.73
N GLU A 50 -11.13 -6.39 -17.21
CA GLU A 50 -9.96 -5.78 -17.85
C GLU A 50 -8.76 -6.73 -17.90
N ILE A 51 -8.45 -7.39 -16.78
CA ILE A 51 -7.24 -8.22 -16.64
C ILE A 51 -7.42 -9.61 -17.28
N PHE A 52 -8.58 -10.24 -17.08
CA PHE A 52 -8.84 -11.61 -17.55
C PHE A 52 -9.53 -11.65 -18.91
N GLY A 53 -10.10 -10.51 -19.36
CA GLY A 53 -10.66 -10.34 -20.70
C GLY A 53 -11.74 -11.37 -21.06
N PRO A 54 -11.70 -11.98 -22.26
CA PRO A 54 -12.74 -12.89 -22.74
C PRO A 54 -12.81 -14.21 -21.96
N SER A 55 -11.86 -14.49 -21.07
CA SER A 55 -11.88 -15.70 -20.22
C SER A 55 -12.83 -15.57 -19.02
N VAL A 56 -13.44 -14.40 -18.81
CA VAL A 56 -14.35 -14.16 -17.68
C VAL A 56 -15.70 -14.85 -17.95
N PRO A 57 -16.18 -15.73 -17.06
CA PRO A 57 -17.50 -16.33 -17.16
C PRO A 57 -18.61 -15.29 -16.94
N GLU A 58 -19.85 -15.63 -17.32
CA GLU A 58 -21.03 -14.78 -17.10
C GLU A 58 -21.15 -14.33 -15.63
N ASN A 59 -20.91 -15.26 -14.70
CA ASN A 59 -20.70 -14.93 -13.29
C ASN A 59 -19.22 -14.65 -13.01
N TRP A 60 -18.80 -13.39 -13.16
CA TRP A 60 -17.41 -12.96 -13.01
C TRP A 60 -16.77 -13.35 -11.67
N GLN A 61 -17.54 -13.53 -10.59
CA GLN A 61 -17.01 -13.93 -9.28
C GLN A 61 -16.38 -15.33 -9.31
N GLN A 62 -16.79 -16.18 -10.26
CA GLN A 62 -16.25 -17.53 -10.46
C GLN A 62 -14.93 -17.53 -11.25
N THR A 63 -14.42 -16.36 -11.67
CA THR A 63 -13.15 -16.26 -12.37
C THR A 63 -12.04 -16.87 -11.53
N SER A 64 -11.32 -17.83 -12.10
CA SER A 64 -10.28 -18.61 -11.43
C SER A 64 -8.93 -17.88 -11.47
N LEU A 65 -8.32 -17.64 -10.30
CA LEU A 65 -7.03 -16.96 -10.12
C LEU A 65 -5.85 -17.96 -10.12
N LYS A 66 -5.89 -18.98 -10.98
CA LYS A 66 -4.83 -20.00 -11.10
C LYS A 66 -3.56 -19.48 -11.77
N GLU A 67 -3.71 -18.53 -12.69
CA GLU A 67 -2.57 -17.94 -13.37
C GLU A 67 -1.91 -16.88 -12.46
N ASN A 68 -0.69 -17.18 -11.99
CA ASN A 68 0.03 -16.34 -11.03
C ASN A 68 0.23 -14.90 -11.52
N ARG A 69 0.44 -14.70 -12.82
CA ARG A 69 0.64 -13.37 -13.41
C ARG A 69 -0.61 -12.50 -13.31
N LEU A 70 -1.76 -13.03 -13.73
CA LEU A 70 -3.04 -12.30 -13.66
C LEU A 70 -3.47 -12.08 -12.21
N LYS A 71 -3.27 -13.09 -11.35
CA LYS A 71 -3.50 -12.98 -9.91
C LYS A 71 -2.65 -11.85 -9.30
N PHE A 72 -1.37 -11.79 -9.63
CA PHE A 72 -0.48 -10.73 -9.16
C PHE A 72 -0.99 -9.35 -9.58
N LEU A 73 -1.28 -9.16 -10.87
CA LEU A 73 -1.76 -7.88 -11.40
C LEU A 73 -3.05 -7.41 -10.71
N LEU A 74 -4.02 -8.32 -10.53
CA LEU A 74 -5.28 -7.99 -9.86
C LEU A 74 -5.04 -7.57 -8.41
N LEU A 75 -4.26 -8.35 -7.65
CA LEU A 75 -4.03 -8.07 -6.23
C LEU A 75 -3.17 -6.82 -6.01
N ASP A 76 -2.20 -6.55 -6.90
CA ASP A 76 -1.35 -5.36 -6.85
C ASP A 76 -2.14 -4.08 -7.13
N GLN A 77 -3.02 -4.11 -8.14
CA GLN A 77 -3.89 -2.98 -8.47
C GLN A 77 -4.88 -2.69 -7.35
N LEU A 78 -5.51 -3.72 -6.77
CA LEU A 78 -6.39 -3.56 -5.61
C LEU A 78 -5.65 -3.05 -4.38
N ALA A 79 -4.44 -3.54 -4.13
CA ALA A 79 -3.62 -3.06 -3.01
C ALA A 79 -3.25 -1.59 -3.15
N SER A 80 -2.99 -1.13 -4.38
CA SER A 80 -2.66 0.26 -4.69
C SER A 80 -3.89 1.16 -4.58
N GLU A 81 -5.06 0.73 -5.08
CA GLU A 81 -6.30 1.50 -5.05
C GLU A 81 -6.90 1.58 -3.63
N LEU A 82 -6.91 0.47 -2.90
CA LEU A 82 -7.57 0.36 -1.60
C LEU A 82 -6.62 0.62 -0.43
N GLY A 83 -5.31 0.69 -0.67
CA GLY A 83 -4.30 0.79 0.38
C GLY A 83 -4.24 -0.44 1.30
N HIS A 84 -4.89 -1.55 0.93
CA HIS A 84 -5.02 -2.76 1.74
C HIS A 84 -4.48 -3.98 0.98
N THR A 85 -3.42 -4.59 1.51
CA THR A 85 -2.71 -5.71 0.88
C THR A 85 -3.12 -7.05 1.47
N VAL A 86 -3.27 -8.07 0.63
CA VAL A 86 -3.50 -9.45 1.08
C VAL A 86 -2.24 -10.00 1.78
N PRO A 87 -2.34 -10.53 3.01
CA PRO A 87 -1.22 -11.18 3.69
C PRO A 87 -0.76 -12.47 3.00
N ASN A 88 0.55 -12.77 3.08
CA ASN A 88 1.13 -13.99 2.48
C ASN A 88 0.46 -15.28 2.97
N SER A 89 0.05 -15.33 4.24
CA SER A 89 -0.66 -16.46 4.81
C SER A 89 -2.02 -16.73 4.16
N GLN A 90 -2.65 -15.72 3.55
CA GLN A 90 -3.96 -15.81 2.91
C GLN A 90 -3.88 -15.85 1.38
N LEU A 91 -2.71 -15.62 0.78
CA LEU A 91 -2.57 -15.65 -0.69
C LEU A 91 -3.00 -16.98 -1.30
N HIS A 92 -2.74 -18.11 -0.63
CA HIS A 92 -3.15 -19.43 -1.12
C HIS A 92 -4.68 -19.65 -1.12
N LEU A 93 -5.43 -18.86 -0.33
CA LEU A 93 -6.89 -18.91 -0.26
C LEU A 93 -7.56 -18.08 -1.37
N MET A 94 -6.82 -17.16 -2.00
CA MET A 94 -7.33 -16.34 -3.11
C MET A 94 -7.35 -17.15 -4.41
N CYS A 95 -8.31 -18.06 -4.53
CA CYS A 95 -8.45 -18.99 -5.64
C CYS A 95 -9.41 -18.47 -6.73
N SER A 96 -10.38 -17.65 -6.34
CA SER A 96 -11.40 -17.07 -7.21
C SER A 96 -11.60 -15.57 -6.93
N ALA A 97 -12.23 -14.86 -7.87
CA ALA A 97 -12.60 -13.46 -7.67
C ALA A 97 -13.59 -13.28 -6.50
N ALA A 98 -14.42 -14.28 -6.22
CA ALA A 98 -15.28 -14.32 -5.04
C ALA A 98 -14.48 -14.31 -3.73
N ASP A 99 -13.38 -15.08 -3.66
CA ASP A 99 -12.52 -15.13 -2.46
C ASP A 99 -11.88 -13.76 -2.19
N VAL A 100 -11.45 -13.08 -3.26
CA VAL A 100 -10.90 -11.72 -3.19
C VAL A 100 -11.97 -10.73 -2.75
N LEU A 101 -13.18 -10.80 -3.32
CA LEU A 101 -14.29 -9.94 -2.92
C LEU A 101 -14.63 -10.13 -1.43
N ASN A 102 -14.69 -11.37 -0.96
CA ASN A 102 -14.98 -11.69 0.44
C ASN A 102 -13.91 -11.13 1.38
N PHE A 103 -12.63 -11.24 1.02
CA PHE A 103 -11.53 -10.66 1.78
C PHE A 103 -11.69 -9.13 1.90
N TYR A 104 -11.84 -8.43 0.77
CA TYR A 104 -11.98 -6.98 0.76
C TYR A 104 -13.34 -6.48 1.26
N SER A 105 -14.34 -7.34 1.44
CA SER A 105 -15.61 -6.95 2.08
C SER A 105 -15.50 -6.88 3.61
N THR A 106 -14.42 -7.43 4.18
CA THR A 106 -14.24 -7.50 5.64
C THR A 106 -13.47 -6.26 6.14
N PRO A 107 -14.05 -5.43 7.02
CA PRO A 107 -13.35 -4.28 7.57
C PRO A 107 -12.25 -4.70 8.55
N VAL A 108 -11.17 -3.91 8.63
CA VAL A 108 -10.07 -4.11 9.57
C VAL A 108 -9.92 -2.87 10.43
N LYS A 109 -9.84 -3.07 11.75
CA LYS A 109 -9.57 -2.01 12.74
C LYS A 109 -8.16 -2.21 13.31
N ASP A 110 -7.37 -1.16 13.35
CA ASP A 110 -6.01 -1.14 13.91
C ASP A 110 -5.93 -0.53 15.32
N VAL A 111 -7.09 -0.19 15.90
CA VAL A 111 -7.19 0.31 17.28
C VAL A 111 -6.91 -0.79 18.29
N SER A 112 -6.30 -0.42 19.42
CA SER A 112 -6.09 -1.36 20.51
C SER A 112 -7.41 -1.70 21.21
N LYS A 113 -7.41 -2.78 21.99
CA LYS A 113 -8.58 -3.14 22.80
C LYS A 113 -8.92 -2.09 23.85
N PHE A 114 -7.92 -1.36 24.35
CA PHE A 114 -8.15 -0.26 25.26
C PHE A 114 -8.86 0.91 24.56
N ASP A 115 -8.37 1.31 23.38
CA ASP A 115 -8.99 2.39 22.59
C ASP A 115 -10.44 2.05 22.21
N GLU A 116 -10.69 0.80 21.81
CA GLU A 116 -12.04 0.29 21.52
C GLU A 116 -12.97 0.39 22.73
N LEU A 117 -12.49 0.05 23.93
CA LEU A 117 -13.26 0.15 25.17
C LEU A 117 -13.52 1.60 25.60
N CYS A 118 -12.53 2.47 25.46
CA CYS A 118 -12.68 3.89 25.79
C CYS A 118 -13.63 4.62 24.84
N ALA A 119 -13.74 4.18 23.58
CA ALA A 119 -14.72 4.71 22.64
C ALA A 119 -16.15 4.18 22.86
N ALA A 120 -16.31 3.08 23.60
CA ALA A 120 -17.61 2.52 23.95
C ALA A 120 -18.28 3.31 25.09
N GLU A 121 -19.61 3.22 25.18
CA GLU A 121 -20.36 3.80 26.29
C GLU A 121 -20.10 3.02 27.58
N LEU A 122 -19.17 3.52 28.40
CA LEU A 122 -18.84 2.94 29.69
C LEU A 122 -19.89 3.32 30.75
N PRO A 123 -20.24 2.40 31.66
CA PRO A 123 -21.06 2.73 32.82
C PRO A 123 -20.44 3.86 33.65
N PRO A 124 -21.25 4.76 34.25
CA PRO A 124 -20.74 5.95 34.94
C PRO A 124 -19.87 5.64 36.16
N ASN A 125 -19.96 4.42 36.69
CA ASN A 125 -19.17 3.92 37.81
C ASN A 125 -17.85 3.24 37.39
N LEU A 126 -17.54 3.18 36.09
CA LEU A 126 -16.37 2.49 35.56
C LEU A 126 -15.38 3.50 34.98
N LYS A 127 -14.17 3.55 35.56
CA LYS A 127 -13.05 4.37 35.07
C LYS A 127 -11.88 3.45 34.76
N ILE A 128 -11.41 3.47 33.52
CA ILE A 128 -10.22 2.72 33.09
C ILE A 128 -9.10 3.73 32.84
N VAL A 129 -7.93 3.48 33.40
CA VAL A 129 -6.72 4.29 33.21
C VAL A 129 -5.65 3.40 32.59
N TRP A 130 -4.96 3.91 31.57
CA TRP A 130 -3.83 3.22 30.95
C TRP A 130 -2.54 3.58 31.69
N GLU A 131 -1.84 2.58 32.22
CA GLU A 131 -0.51 2.71 32.82
C GLU A 131 0.44 1.85 31.98
N GLN A 132 1.54 2.46 31.51
CA GLN A 132 2.42 1.90 30.49
C GLN A 132 3.83 1.65 31.04
#